data_AF-A0AAV0XVS9-F1
#
_entry.id   AF-A0AAV0XVS9-F1
#
_cell.length_a   1.000
_cell.length_b   1.000
_cell.length_c   1.000
_cell.angle_alpha   90.00
_cell.angle_beta   90.00
_cell.angle_gamma   90.00
#
_symmetry.space_group_name_H-M   'P 1'
#
loop_
_entity.id
_entity.type
_entity.pdbx_description
1 polymer ?
#
loop_
_entity_poly.entity_id
_entity_poly.type
_entity_poly.pdbx_seq_one_letter_code
_entity_poly.pdbx_strand_id
1 'polypeptide(L)'
;MNQRGTMNTYDQPGMGSSNIDVTLVTDNMVGQVTNWSVTNDTDSDHRVISFDAAMATPRPELGITRYRTDKADWVKMTEYLVNNVGDIDEQTIDSHANSLVTLLKSAADSSIPRTKSTGHPPGRQAWWTPELTVFKKALERSRRLGQRSNEPEVYRAHRNKYLAEIRRAKMATWQALAGDLNVNPWSKAFRWAKRKGAPPNTVQGNLRRLDGSYTETVEETAELLLKAFVPDELDGETSDYHGPLDDRGEPPSVSEVKASVWRVKPNKAPGLDGLAAKIIRKAWPVIGPTQTKPYGTELRKSYFPISW
;
A
#
# COMPACT_ATOMS: atom_id res chain seq x y z
N MET A 1 26.90 -18.70 -16.82
CA MET A 1 25.87 -18.91 -17.85
C MET A 1 26.25 -20.13 -18.68
N ASN A 2 25.26 -20.84 -19.25
CA ASN A 2 25.47 -22.05 -20.04
C ASN A 2 26.45 -21.79 -21.19
N GLN A 3 27.55 -22.54 -21.26
CA GLN A 3 28.57 -22.39 -22.30
C GLN A 3 28.59 -23.64 -23.17
N ARG A 4 29.06 -23.51 -24.41
CA ARG A 4 29.20 -24.67 -25.29
C ARG A 4 30.16 -25.67 -24.64
N GLY A 5 29.69 -26.90 -24.38
CA GLY A 5 30.46 -27.95 -23.69
C GLY A 5 29.99 -28.25 -22.26
N THR A 6 29.09 -27.45 -21.69
CA THR A 6 28.39 -27.81 -20.44
C THR A 6 27.18 -28.71 -20.69
N MET A 7 26.78 -29.45 -19.65
CA MET A 7 25.70 -30.42 -19.68
C MET A 7 24.38 -29.79 -20.19
N ASN A 8 23.69 -30.50 -21.10
CA ASN A 8 22.42 -30.05 -21.68
C ASN A 8 21.33 -29.88 -20.60
N THR A 9 20.51 -28.82 -20.68
CA THR A 9 19.41 -28.59 -19.70
C THR A 9 18.25 -29.55 -19.87
N TYR A 10 18.10 -30.16 -21.06
CA TYR A 10 17.13 -31.19 -21.35
C TYR A 10 17.83 -32.43 -21.89
N ASP A 11 17.43 -33.61 -21.42
CA ASP A 11 17.91 -34.88 -21.92
C ASP A 11 16.86 -35.97 -21.70
N GLN A 12 16.35 -36.52 -22.79
CA GLN A 12 15.42 -37.65 -22.75
C GLN A 12 15.94 -38.80 -23.62
N PRO A 13 16.15 -40.00 -23.04
CA PRO A 13 16.56 -41.18 -23.79
C PRO A 13 15.60 -41.47 -24.95
N GLY A 14 16.13 -41.48 -26.17
CA GLY A 14 15.36 -41.74 -27.40
C GLY A 14 14.70 -40.51 -28.04
N MET A 15 14.66 -39.36 -27.39
CA MET A 15 14.13 -38.09 -27.95
C MET A 15 15.20 -37.00 -28.12
N GLY A 16 16.39 -37.20 -27.58
CA GLY A 16 17.56 -36.33 -27.78
C GLY A 16 17.85 -35.44 -26.57
N SER A 17 18.91 -34.62 -26.70
CA SER A 17 19.33 -33.69 -25.65
C SER A 17 19.56 -32.30 -26.22
N SER A 18 19.17 -31.27 -25.48
CA SER A 18 19.18 -29.88 -25.95
C SER A 18 19.28 -28.89 -24.79
N ASN A 19 19.60 -27.63 -25.11
CA ASN A 19 19.61 -26.51 -24.16
C ASN A 19 18.41 -25.60 -24.45
N ILE A 20 17.25 -25.92 -23.89
CA ILE A 20 16.00 -25.18 -24.12
C ILE A 20 15.64 -24.23 -22.97
N ASP A 21 16.30 -24.38 -21.83
CA ASP A 21 16.02 -23.62 -20.62
C ASP A 21 16.96 -22.42 -20.50
N VAL A 22 16.40 -21.24 -20.25
CA VAL A 22 17.13 -19.98 -20.12
C VAL A 22 16.91 -19.32 -18.75
N THR A 23 17.96 -18.73 -18.19
CA THR A 23 17.87 -17.87 -17.00
C THR A 23 18.00 -16.42 -17.45
N LEU A 24 16.89 -15.67 -17.39
CA LEU A 24 16.86 -14.25 -17.75
C LEU A 24 17.02 -13.40 -16.49
N VAL A 25 17.83 -12.34 -16.60
CA VAL A 25 18.09 -11.39 -15.53
C VAL A 25 17.98 -9.97 -16.10
N THR A 26 17.59 -9.02 -15.27
CA THR A 26 17.66 -7.58 -15.59
C THR A 26 19.12 -7.12 -15.59
N ASP A 27 19.44 -6.03 -16.30
CA ASP A 27 20.82 -5.53 -16.45
C ASP A 27 21.54 -5.32 -15.10
N ASN A 28 20.82 -4.85 -14.09
CA ASN A 28 21.35 -4.65 -12.73
C ASN A 28 21.69 -5.96 -11.98
N MET A 29 21.25 -7.12 -12.48
CA MET A 29 21.48 -8.44 -11.90
C MET A 29 22.54 -9.26 -12.66
N VAL A 30 22.99 -8.83 -13.84
CA VAL A 30 23.96 -9.57 -14.68
C VAL A 30 25.28 -9.87 -13.93
N GLY A 31 25.74 -8.96 -13.05
CA GLY A 31 26.91 -9.16 -12.21
C GLY A 31 26.63 -9.78 -10.82
N GLN A 32 25.36 -10.02 -10.48
CA GLN A 32 24.94 -10.52 -9.16
C GLN A 32 24.58 -12.01 -9.17
N VAL A 33 24.45 -12.61 -10.36
CA VAL A 33 24.23 -14.05 -10.53
C VAL A 33 25.56 -14.76 -10.76
N THR A 34 25.92 -15.67 -9.86
CA THR A 34 27.16 -16.44 -9.89
C THR A 34 26.88 -17.94 -9.74
N ASN A 35 27.90 -18.79 -9.92
CA ASN A 35 27.81 -20.25 -9.74
C ASN A 35 26.67 -20.93 -10.52
N TRP A 36 26.33 -20.39 -11.70
CA TRP A 36 25.33 -20.99 -12.58
C TRP A 36 25.81 -22.34 -13.09
N SER A 37 25.05 -23.41 -12.84
CA SER A 37 25.37 -24.77 -13.25
C SER A 37 24.12 -25.61 -13.53
N VAL A 38 24.32 -26.69 -14.27
CA VAL A 38 23.30 -27.70 -14.59
C VAL A 38 23.71 -29.01 -13.92
N THR A 39 22.81 -29.61 -13.15
CA THR A 39 23.04 -30.90 -12.47
C THR A 39 21.94 -31.91 -12.81
N ASN A 40 22.31 -33.19 -12.86
CA ASN A 40 21.39 -34.28 -13.16
C ASN A 40 20.86 -34.93 -11.87
N ASP A 41 20.20 -34.13 -11.04
CA ASP A 41 19.78 -34.53 -9.69
C ASP A 41 18.31 -35.02 -9.63
N THR A 42 17.63 -35.14 -10.77
CA THR A 42 16.21 -35.50 -10.88
C THR A 42 15.97 -36.48 -12.02
N ASP A 43 14.96 -37.35 -11.89
CA ASP A 43 14.49 -38.25 -12.96
C ASP A 43 13.56 -37.55 -13.97
N SER A 44 13.63 -36.21 -14.06
CA SER A 44 12.92 -35.44 -15.08
C SER A 44 13.76 -35.40 -16.36
N ASP A 45 13.06 -35.33 -17.48
CA ASP A 45 13.58 -34.91 -18.79
C ASP A 45 14.28 -33.54 -18.76
N HIS A 46 13.93 -32.66 -17.84
CA HIS A 46 14.65 -31.41 -17.53
C HIS A 46 15.65 -31.58 -16.37
N ARG A 47 16.88 -31.16 -16.61
CA ARG A 47 17.96 -31.12 -15.61
C ARG A 47 17.86 -29.88 -14.72
N VAL A 48 18.36 -29.99 -13.49
CA VAL A 48 18.26 -28.93 -12.49
C VAL A 48 19.23 -27.80 -12.83
N ILE A 49 18.72 -26.57 -12.92
CA ILE A 49 19.54 -25.36 -13.05
C ILE A 49 19.68 -24.73 -11.66
N SER A 50 20.92 -24.50 -11.23
CA SER A 50 21.26 -23.88 -9.95
C SER A 50 22.14 -22.65 -10.15
N PHE A 51 21.95 -21.60 -9.36
CA PHE A 51 22.78 -20.41 -9.34
C PHE A 51 22.65 -19.67 -8.00
N ASP A 52 23.67 -18.90 -7.66
CA ASP A 52 23.64 -17.98 -6.52
C ASP A 52 23.28 -16.59 -7.00
N ALA A 53 22.34 -15.92 -6.34
CA ALA A 53 21.97 -14.53 -6.63
C ALA A 53 22.20 -13.66 -5.40
N ALA A 54 23.12 -12.71 -5.49
CA ALA A 54 23.18 -11.63 -4.52
C ALA A 54 21.93 -10.77 -4.72
N MET A 55 21.08 -10.71 -3.70
CA MET A 55 19.96 -9.78 -3.68
C MET A 55 20.23 -8.78 -2.56
N ALA A 56 20.51 -7.53 -2.92
CA ALA A 56 20.27 -6.45 -1.98
C ALA A 56 18.76 -6.47 -1.70
N THR A 57 18.33 -6.97 -0.54
CA THR A 57 16.94 -6.80 -0.13
C THR A 57 16.73 -5.31 0.03
N PRO A 58 16.06 -4.60 -0.90
CA PRO A 58 15.68 -3.24 -0.60
C PRO A 58 14.77 -3.39 0.60
N ARG A 59 15.12 -2.77 1.72
CA ARG A 59 14.21 -2.67 2.84
C ARG A 59 12.93 -2.09 2.21
N PRO A 60 11.78 -2.81 2.22
CA PRO A 60 10.58 -2.27 1.60
C PRO A 60 10.42 -0.87 2.15
N GLU A 61 10.36 0.13 1.27
CA GLU A 61 10.18 1.51 1.71
C GLU A 61 9.04 1.48 2.70
N LEU A 62 9.33 1.91 3.94
CA LEU A 62 8.36 1.86 5.00
C LEU A 62 7.18 2.68 4.50
N GLY A 63 6.08 1.99 4.16
CA GLY A 63 4.91 2.66 3.59
C GLY A 63 4.56 3.89 4.42
N ILE A 64 4.22 4.98 3.73
CA ILE A 64 4.05 6.33 4.30
C ILE A 64 3.39 6.23 5.69
N THR A 65 4.17 6.51 6.74
CA THR A 65 3.67 6.43 8.11
C THR A 65 2.62 7.52 8.31
N ARG A 66 1.37 7.13 8.60
CA ARG A 66 0.25 8.05 8.76
C ARG A 66 0.07 8.44 10.21
N TYR A 67 -0.33 9.68 10.48
CA TYR A 67 -0.73 10.10 11.82
C TYR A 67 -2.04 9.42 12.26
N ARG A 68 -2.03 8.84 13.45
CA ARG A 68 -3.22 8.26 14.10
C ARG A 68 -4.02 9.35 14.79
N THR A 69 -4.79 10.08 14.00
CA THR A 69 -5.63 11.18 14.51
C THR A 69 -6.76 10.73 15.44
N ASP A 70 -6.98 9.43 15.62
CA ASP A 70 -7.82 8.81 16.66
C ASP A 70 -7.17 8.82 18.05
N LYS A 71 -5.83 8.90 18.10
CA LYS A 71 -5.01 8.90 19.32
C LYS A 71 -4.23 10.21 19.52
N ALA A 72 -4.63 11.26 18.82
CA ALA A 72 -3.97 12.56 18.89
C ALA A 72 -4.23 13.25 20.24
N ASP A 73 -3.17 13.80 20.84
CA ASP A 73 -3.25 14.76 21.93
C ASP A 73 -3.40 16.17 21.36
N TRP A 74 -4.65 16.58 21.11
CA TRP A 74 -4.91 17.89 20.51
C TRP A 74 -4.54 19.06 21.42
N VAL A 75 -4.55 18.87 22.74
CA VAL A 75 -4.16 19.93 23.69
C VAL A 75 -2.67 20.20 23.55
N LYS A 76 -1.85 19.15 23.61
CA LYS A 76 -0.40 19.25 23.37
C LYS A 76 -0.07 19.84 22.00
N MET A 77 -0.82 19.45 20.96
CA MET A 77 -0.65 20.03 19.62
C MET A 77 -0.90 21.53 19.62
N THR A 78 -2.02 21.97 20.22
CA THR A 78 -2.38 23.39 20.29
C THR A 78 -1.36 24.19 21.10
N GLU A 79 -0.90 23.68 22.24
CA GLU A 79 0.15 24.32 23.05
C GLU A 79 1.44 24.50 22.25
N TYR A 80 1.87 23.45 21.53
CA TYR A 80 3.05 23.54 20.67
C TYR A 80 2.87 24.60 19.58
N LEU A 81 1.72 24.63 18.91
CA LEU A 81 1.46 25.63 17.87
C LEU A 81 1.45 27.06 18.42
N VAL A 82 0.77 27.31 19.54
CA VAL A 82 0.69 28.66 20.14
C VAL A 82 2.09 29.18 20.51
N ASN A 83 2.96 28.31 21.03
CA ASN A 83 4.30 28.71 21.45
C ASN A 83 5.27 28.97 20.29
N ASN A 84 5.02 28.41 19.10
CA ASN A 84 5.99 28.43 17.99
C ASN A 84 5.43 29.09 16.71
N VAL A 85 4.16 29.52 16.68
CA VAL A 85 3.56 30.20 15.50
C VAL A 85 4.22 31.54 15.20
N GLY A 86 4.85 32.17 16.19
CA GLY A 86 5.60 33.42 16.02
C GLY A 86 6.92 33.26 15.27
N ASP A 87 7.46 32.04 15.16
CA ASP A 87 8.75 31.74 14.51
C ASP A 87 8.60 31.46 13.01
N ILE A 88 7.42 31.71 12.44
CA ILE A 88 7.17 31.50 11.00
C ILE A 88 7.93 32.56 10.21
N ASP A 89 8.81 32.12 9.31
CA ASP A 89 9.54 33.00 8.40
C ASP A 89 8.64 33.49 7.26
N GLU A 90 8.11 34.70 7.37
CA GLU A 90 7.24 35.32 6.37
C GLU A 90 7.98 36.11 5.26
N GLN A 91 9.32 36.00 5.13
CA GLN A 91 10.11 36.80 4.17
C GLN A 91 9.77 36.53 2.69
N THR A 92 9.54 35.26 2.34
CA THR A 92 9.20 34.81 0.99
C THR A 92 7.99 33.87 1.04
N ILE A 93 7.32 33.67 -0.10
CA ILE A 93 6.17 32.76 -0.16
C ILE A 93 6.63 31.32 0.19
N ASP A 94 7.78 30.89 -0.33
CA ASP A 94 8.34 29.56 -0.02
C ASP A 94 8.80 29.42 1.43
N SER A 95 9.48 30.43 2.00
CA SER A 95 9.91 30.38 3.40
C SER A 95 8.71 30.34 4.34
N HIS A 96 7.65 31.06 4.02
CA HIS A 96 6.40 31.06 4.77
C HIS A 96 5.76 29.67 4.73
N ALA A 97 5.55 29.14 3.52
CA ALA A 97 4.98 27.82 3.31
C ALA A 97 5.79 26.71 4.01
N ASN A 98 7.10 26.71 3.82
CA ASN A 98 8.01 25.74 4.43
C ASN A 98 7.97 25.81 5.95
N SER A 99 7.98 27.02 6.52
CA SER A 99 7.90 27.23 7.97
C SER A 99 6.58 26.71 8.52
N LEU A 100 5.46 26.98 7.83
CA LEU A 100 4.14 26.53 8.25
C LEU A 100 3.98 25.00 8.18
N VAL A 101 4.45 24.37 7.10
CA VAL A 101 4.47 22.91 6.96
C VAL A 101 5.37 22.28 8.02
N THR A 102 6.54 22.87 8.28
CA THR A 102 7.49 22.39 9.30
C THR A 102 6.89 22.49 10.70
N LEU A 103 6.28 23.64 11.03
CA LEU A 103 5.59 23.85 12.30
C LEU A 103 4.47 22.81 12.51
N LEU A 104 3.63 22.59 11.49
CA LEU A 104 2.55 21.61 11.54
C LEU A 104 3.07 20.17 11.69
N LYS A 105 4.14 19.81 10.98
CA LYS A 105 4.77 18.50 11.10
C LYS A 105 5.35 18.31 12.50
N SER A 106 6.11 19.25 13.03
CA SER A 106 6.68 19.18 14.38
C SER A 106 5.60 19.12 15.47
N ALA A 107 4.53 19.90 15.32
CA ALA A 107 3.37 19.84 16.20
C ALA A 107 2.71 18.45 16.15
N ALA A 108 2.49 17.91 14.95
CA ALA A 108 1.88 16.59 14.77
C ALA A 108 2.79 15.46 15.26
N ASP A 109 4.09 15.51 15.02
CA ASP A 109 5.06 14.51 15.48
C ASP A 109 5.18 14.45 17.00
N SER A 110 5.08 15.61 17.67
CA SER A 110 5.14 15.67 19.14
C SER A 110 3.84 15.22 19.83
N SER A 111 2.70 15.27 19.13
CA SER A 111 1.37 15.12 19.74
C SER A 111 0.51 13.99 19.18
N ILE A 112 0.86 13.43 18.01
CA ILE A 112 0.06 12.42 17.32
C ILE A 112 0.91 11.19 17.04
N PRO A 113 0.59 10.04 17.66
CA PRO A 113 1.29 8.80 17.35
C PRO A 113 1.19 8.44 15.87
N ARG A 114 2.29 8.03 15.25
CA ARG A 114 2.27 7.49 13.88
C ARG A 114 1.78 6.05 13.86
N THR A 115 1.12 5.65 12.78
CA THR A 115 0.90 4.23 12.49
C THR A 115 2.28 3.61 12.35
N LYS A 116 2.63 2.71 13.25
CA LYS A 116 3.77 1.83 13.02
C LYS A 116 3.47 1.10 11.72
N SER A 117 4.40 1.10 10.77
CA SER A 117 4.50 -0.02 9.84
C SER A 117 4.70 -1.21 10.76
N THR A 118 3.62 -1.90 11.10
CA THR A 118 3.75 -3.13 11.84
C THR A 118 4.58 -3.99 10.93
N GLY A 119 5.85 -4.25 11.27
CA GLY A 119 6.70 -5.21 10.58
C GLY A 119 6.11 -6.64 10.61
N HIS A 120 4.88 -6.80 11.08
CA HIS A 120 4.01 -7.88 10.73
C HIS A 120 3.66 -7.75 9.25
N PRO A 121 4.21 -8.61 8.39
CA PRO A 121 3.83 -8.62 6.98
C PRO A 121 2.30 -8.69 6.90
N PRO A 122 1.67 -7.87 6.05
CA PRO A 122 0.24 -8.01 5.78
C PRO A 122 0.00 -9.46 5.34
N GLY A 123 -0.87 -10.17 6.07
CA GLY A 123 -1.27 -11.52 5.68
C GLY A 123 -0.79 -12.69 6.54
N ARG A 124 -0.22 -12.49 7.75
CA ARG A 124 -0.24 -13.61 8.71
C ARG A 124 -1.68 -13.90 9.10
N GLN A 125 -2.20 -14.98 8.52
CA GLN A 125 -3.53 -15.51 8.80
C GLN A 125 -3.68 -15.67 10.31
N ALA A 126 -4.81 -15.23 10.87
CA ALA A 126 -5.03 -15.21 12.32
C ALA A 126 -4.93 -16.59 13.00
N TRP A 127 -5.02 -17.66 12.20
CA TRP A 127 -4.88 -19.05 12.63
C TRP A 127 -3.44 -19.60 12.50
N TRP A 128 -2.50 -18.82 12.00
CA TRP A 128 -1.11 -19.27 11.84
C TRP A 128 -0.36 -19.19 13.17
N THR A 129 0.14 -20.33 13.66
CA THR A 129 0.87 -20.41 14.92
C THR A 129 2.35 -20.73 14.71
N PRO A 130 3.24 -20.46 15.69
CA PRO A 130 4.64 -20.87 15.63
C PRO A 130 4.81 -22.38 15.39
N GLU A 131 3.95 -23.21 15.97
CA GLU A 131 3.97 -24.67 15.84
C GLU A 131 3.71 -25.11 14.39
N LEU A 132 2.79 -24.46 13.68
CA LEU A 132 2.57 -24.70 12.25
C LEU A 132 3.82 -24.40 11.41
N THR A 133 4.62 -23.42 11.83
CA THR A 133 5.91 -23.12 11.17
C THR A 133 6.90 -24.25 11.39
N VAL A 134 6.94 -24.84 12.58
CA VAL A 134 7.77 -26.02 12.89
C VAL A 134 7.33 -27.23 12.05
N PHE A 135 6.03 -27.51 11.99
CA PHE A 135 5.50 -28.62 11.19
C PHE A 135 5.72 -28.44 9.69
N LYS A 136 5.57 -27.21 9.17
CA LYS A 136 5.89 -26.89 7.76
C LYS A 136 7.37 -27.17 7.46
N LYS A 137 8.29 -26.72 8.32
CA LYS A 137 9.73 -26.99 8.17
C LYS A 137 10.06 -28.47 8.23
N ALA A 138 9.42 -29.23 9.13
CA ALA A 138 9.59 -30.68 9.23
C ALA A 138 9.11 -31.39 7.96
N LEU A 139 7.94 -30.99 7.44
CA LEU A 139 7.39 -31.49 6.18
C LEU A 139 8.32 -31.20 4.99
N GLU A 140 8.81 -29.96 4.87
CA GLU A 140 9.76 -29.56 3.83
C GLU A 140 11.10 -30.28 3.94
N ARG A 141 11.59 -30.52 5.16
CA ARG A 141 12.79 -31.34 5.40
C ARG A 141 12.55 -32.79 4.96
N SER A 142 11.44 -33.42 5.35
CA SER A 142 11.11 -34.77 4.89
C SER A 142 10.87 -34.85 3.39
N ARG A 143 10.35 -33.79 2.75
CA ARG A 143 10.23 -33.73 1.28
C ARG A 143 11.60 -33.76 0.62
N ARG A 144 12.56 -32.98 1.13
CA ARG A 144 13.94 -32.93 0.62
C ARG A 144 14.72 -34.22 0.88
N LEU A 145 14.53 -34.84 2.04
CA LEU A 145 15.22 -36.09 2.40
C LEU A 145 14.58 -37.32 1.74
N GLY A 146 13.25 -37.35 1.63
CA GLY A 146 12.50 -38.44 0.99
C GLY A 146 12.74 -38.56 -0.51
N GLN A 147 13.22 -37.49 -1.17
CA GLN A 147 13.77 -37.55 -2.54
C GLN A 147 15.08 -38.35 -2.64
N ARG A 148 15.74 -38.65 -1.52
CA ARG A 148 17.00 -39.40 -1.45
C ARG A 148 16.87 -40.76 -0.76
N SER A 149 15.90 -40.95 0.15
CA SER A 149 15.82 -42.15 1.01
C SER A 149 14.69 -43.13 0.68
N ASN A 150 13.83 -42.83 -0.30
CA ASN A 150 12.69 -43.67 -0.68
C ASN A 150 11.77 -44.08 0.50
N GLU A 151 11.61 -43.21 1.50
CA GLU A 151 10.74 -43.41 2.67
C GLU A 151 9.45 -42.55 2.59
N PRO A 152 8.43 -42.97 1.81
CA PRO A 152 7.19 -42.19 1.62
C PRO A 152 6.35 -42.07 2.91
N GLU A 153 6.53 -42.97 3.88
CA GLU A 153 5.72 -43.02 5.11
C GLU A 153 6.02 -41.84 6.05
N VAL A 154 7.29 -41.47 6.20
CA VAL A 154 7.72 -40.33 7.04
C VAL A 154 7.15 -39.02 6.51
N TYR A 155 7.19 -38.83 5.19
CA TYR A 155 6.58 -37.66 4.55
C TYR A 155 5.06 -37.64 4.76
N ARG A 156 4.37 -38.77 4.56
CA ARG A 156 2.92 -38.87 4.77
C ARG A 156 2.53 -38.57 6.22
N ALA A 157 3.29 -39.05 7.20
CA ALA A 157 3.08 -38.76 8.61
C ALA A 157 3.22 -37.27 8.93
N HIS A 158 4.29 -36.61 8.46
CA HIS A 158 4.48 -35.17 8.61
C HIS A 158 3.38 -34.36 7.91
N ARG A 159 2.97 -34.77 6.71
CA ARG A 159 1.90 -34.11 5.95
C ARG A 159 0.57 -34.19 6.70
N ASN A 160 0.21 -35.38 7.17
CA ASN A 160 -1.04 -35.59 7.89
C ASN A 160 -1.08 -34.80 9.20
N LYS A 161 0.04 -34.80 9.96
CA LYS A 161 0.17 -34.00 11.18
C LYS A 161 0.06 -32.50 10.90
N TYR A 162 0.75 -32.00 9.89
CA TYR A 162 0.67 -30.59 9.48
C TYR A 162 -0.75 -30.18 9.08
N LEU A 163 -1.43 -30.99 8.25
CA LEU A 163 -2.80 -30.69 7.81
C LEU A 163 -3.83 -30.79 8.96
N ALA A 164 -3.65 -31.73 9.88
CA ALA A 164 -4.48 -31.85 11.08
C ALA A 164 -4.35 -30.59 11.96
N GLU A 165 -3.13 -30.12 12.20
CA GLU A 165 -2.91 -28.91 12.99
C GLU A 165 -3.39 -27.65 12.27
N ILE A 166 -3.33 -27.57 10.94
CA ILE A 166 -3.96 -26.48 10.18
C ILE A 166 -5.47 -26.44 10.46
N ARG A 167 -6.15 -27.59 10.38
CA ARG A 167 -7.59 -27.67 10.65
C ARG A 167 -7.90 -27.27 12.09
N ARG A 168 -7.11 -27.76 13.04
CA ARG A 168 -7.27 -27.44 14.47
C ARG A 168 -7.08 -25.96 14.74
N ALA A 169 -6.02 -25.35 14.21
CA ALA A 169 -5.73 -23.93 14.41
C ALA A 169 -6.79 -23.05 13.76
N LYS A 170 -7.24 -23.36 12.54
CA LYS A 170 -8.36 -22.65 11.88
C LYS A 170 -9.63 -22.70 12.72
N MET A 171 -9.98 -23.89 13.22
CA MET A 171 -11.17 -24.08 14.05
C MET A 171 -11.07 -23.32 15.37
N ALA A 172 -9.92 -23.40 16.07
CA ALA A 172 -9.70 -22.70 17.33
C ALA A 172 -9.79 -21.17 17.16
N THR A 173 -9.20 -20.62 16.10
CA THR A 173 -9.31 -19.18 15.78
C THR A 173 -10.75 -18.79 15.44
N TRP A 174 -11.48 -19.65 14.73
CA TRP A 174 -12.90 -19.41 14.44
C TRP A 174 -13.75 -19.43 15.71
N GLN A 175 -13.54 -20.41 16.59
CA GLN A 175 -14.23 -20.49 17.89
C GLN A 175 -13.92 -19.28 18.77
N ALA A 176 -12.66 -18.84 18.84
CA ALA A 176 -12.29 -17.64 19.59
C ALA A 176 -12.93 -16.38 19.00
N LEU A 177 -12.97 -16.24 17.67
CA LEU A 177 -13.65 -15.15 17.00
C LEU A 177 -15.16 -15.16 17.29
N ALA A 178 -15.82 -16.31 17.18
CA ALA A 178 -17.25 -16.44 17.45
C ALA A 178 -17.57 -16.20 18.93
N GLY A 179 -16.74 -16.69 19.85
CA GLY A 179 -16.88 -16.47 21.29
C GLY A 179 -16.79 -15.00 21.72
N ASP A 180 -16.07 -14.16 20.96
CA ASP A 180 -16.01 -12.70 21.15
C ASP A 180 -17.40 -12.03 21.09
N LEU A 181 -18.38 -12.64 20.39
CA LEU A 181 -19.78 -12.17 20.39
C LEU A 181 -20.44 -12.23 21.76
N ASN A 182 -20.10 -13.24 22.57
CA ASN A 182 -20.70 -13.43 23.90
C ASN A 182 -20.23 -12.37 24.90
N VAL A 183 -19.09 -11.72 24.64
CA VAL A 183 -18.51 -10.69 25.50
C VAL A 183 -18.83 -9.29 24.98
N ASN A 184 -18.78 -9.10 23.65
CA ASN A 184 -19.05 -7.82 23.02
C ASN A 184 -19.96 -8.03 21.79
N PRO A 185 -21.24 -7.63 21.86
CA PRO A 185 -22.18 -7.72 20.74
C PRO A 185 -21.73 -6.95 19.48
N TRP A 186 -20.86 -5.96 19.62
CA TRP A 186 -20.32 -5.14 18.52
C TRP A 186 -18.90 -5.54 18.09
N SER A 187 -18.50 -6.77 18.41
CA SER A 187 -17.15 -7.30 18.19
C SER A 187 -16.76 -7.46 16.71
N LYS A 188 -15.55 -7.97 16.48
CA LYS A 188 -15.07 -8.28 15.11
C LYS A 188 -15.95 -9.33 14.43
N ALA A 189 -16.47 -10.30 15.17
CA ALA A 189 -17.37 -11.31 14.66
C ALA A 189 -18.71 -10.72 14.19
N PHE A 190 -19.28 -9.76 14.94
CA PHE A 190 -20.48 -9.04 14.51
C PHE A 190 -20.25 -8.27 13.21
N ARG A 191 -19.13 -7.54 13.12
CA ARG A 191 -18.75 -6.82 11.90
C ARG A 191 -18.52 -7.77 10.71
N TRP A 192 -17.91 -8.93 10.96
CA TRP A 192 -17.72 -9.97 9.93
C TRP A 192 -19.05 -10.56 9.48
N ALA A 193 -19.96 -10.90 10.40
CA ALA A 193 -21.28 -11.43 10.10
C ALA A 193 -22.13 -10.41 9.33
N LYS A 194 -22.13 -9.14 9.76
CA LYS A 194 -22.78 -8.04 9.06
C LYS A 194 -22.22 -7.84 7.64
N ARG A 195 -20.90 -7.98 7.47
CA ARG A 195 -20.24 -7.89 6.15
C ARG A 195 -20.53 -9.09 5.25
N LYS A 196 -20.87 -10.27 5.78
CA LYS A 196 -21.28 -11.42 4.97
C LYS A 196 -22.66 -11.28 4.32
N GLY A 197 -23.45 -10.27 4.71
CA GLY A 197 -24.65 -9.84 3.98
C GLY A 197 -24.38 -8.72 2.97
N ALA A 198 -23.19 -8.11 2.99
CA ALA A 198 -22.74 -7.34 1.85
C ALA A 198 -22.33 -8.35 0.78
N PRO A 199 -22.83 -8.24 -0.45
CA PRO A 199 -22.29 -9.05 -1.54
C PRO A 199 -20.75 -8.90 -1.54
N PRO A 200 -20.00 -9.87 -2.11
CA PRO A 200 -18.61 -9.60 -2.50
C PRO A 200 -18.56 -8.25 -3.24
N ASN A 201 -17.38 -7.65 -3.43
CA ASN A 201 -17.23 -6.49 -4.32
C ASN A 201 -17.56 -6.89 -5.78
N THR A 202 -18.77 -7.35 -6.03
CA THR A 202 -19.44 -7.40 -7.31
C THR A 202 -19.62 -5.94 -7.64
N VAL A 203 -18.86 -5.46 -8.62
CA VAL A 203 -19.11 -4.19 -9.27
C VAL A 203 -20.60 -4.17 -9.58
N GLN A 204 -21.34 -3.26 -8.94
CA GLN A 204 -22.78 -3.17 -9.15
C GLN A 204 -22.96 -2.72 -10.60
N GLY A 205 -23.44 -3.63 -11.45
CA GLY A 205 -23.69 -3.38 -12.86
C GLY A 205 -24.97 -2.59 -13.06
N ASN A 206 -25.04 -1.39 -12.50
CA ASN A 206 -26.21 -0.50 -12.58
C ASN A 206 -25.86 0.98 -12.39
N LEU A 207 -24.79 1.43 -13.04
CA LEU A 207 -24.49 2.86 -13.11
C LEU A 207 -25.42 3.52 -14.13
N ARG A 208 -25.94 4.70 -13.76
CA ARG A 208 -26.84 5.47 -14.63
C ARG A 208 -26.03 6.18 -15.72
N ARG A 209 -26.39 5.95 -16.97
CA ARG A 209 -25.87 6.65 -18.16
C ARG A 209 -26.50 8.04 -18.28
N LEU A 210 -25.91 8.89 -19.13
CA LEU A 210 -26.40 10.26 -19.39
C LEU A 210 -27.79 10.28 -20.03
N ASP A 211 -28.12 9.26 -20.81
CA ASP A 211 -29.45 9.07 -21.43
C ASP A 211 -30.52 8.60 -20.43
N GLY A 212 -30.15 8.38 -19.17
CA GLY A 212 -31.05 7.92 -18.12
C GLY A 212 -31.21 6.41 -18.01
N SER A 213 -30.63 5.61 -18.92
CA SER A 213 -30.55 4.15 -18.82
C SER A 213 -29.54 3.70 -17.76
N TYR A 214 -29.53 2.42 -17.43
CA TYR A 214 -28.59 1.82 -16.47
C TYR A 214 -27.69 0.81 -17.18
N THR A 215 -26.42 0.73 -16.79
CA THR A 215 -25.55 -0.38 -17.20
C THR A 215 -26.12 -1.70 -16.66
N GLU A 216 -25.89 -2.80 -17.36
CA GLU A 216 -26.43 -4.11 -16.99
C GLU A 216 -25.31 -5.13 -16.72
N THR A 217 -24.11 -4.87 -17.24
CA THR A 217 -22.93 -5.74 -17.10
C THR A 217 -21.77 -5.02 -16.41
N VAL A 218 -20.78 -5.80 -15.94
CA VAL A 218 -19.57 -5.25 -15.32
C VAL A 218 -18.74 -4.52 -16.38
N GLU A 219 -18.71 -5.05 -17.59
CA GLU A 219 -18.02 -4.51 -18.76
C GLU A 219 -18.59 -3.15 -19.16
N GLU A 220 -19.92 -3.05 -19.32
CA GLU A 220 -20.59 -1.76 -19.59
C GLU A 220 -20.35 -0.74 -18.49
N THR A 221 -20.30 -1.20 -17.24
CA THR A 221 -20.02 -0.36 -16.09
C THR A 221 -18.58 0.14 -16.10
N ALA A 222 -17.63 -0.71 -16.45
CA ALA A 222 -16.22 -0.37 -16.57
C ALA A 222 -15.98 0.61 -17.74
N GLU A 223 -16.60 0.39 -18.89
CA GLU A 223 -16.54 1.29 -20.04
C GLU A 223 -17.14 2.66 -19.73
N LEU A 224 -18.30 2.69 -19.07
CA LEU A 224 -18.93 3.96 -18.67
C LEU A 224 -18.04 4.74 -17.71
N LEU A 225 -17.42 4.07 -16.73
CA LEU A 225 -16.47 4.69 -15.80
C LEU A 225 -15.23 5.19 -16.54
N LEU A 226 -14.67 4.39 -17.46
CA LEU A 226 -13.49 4.76 -18.23
C LEU A 226 -13.77 6.02 -19.05
N LYS A 227 -14.88 6.05 -19.80
CA LYS A 227 -15.28 7.23 -20.59
C LYS A 227 -15.56 8.48 -19.73
N ALA A 228 -16.08 8.30 -18.52
CA ALA A 228 -16.39 9.41 -17.63
C ALA A 228 -15.17 10.00 -16.92
N PHE A 229 -14.20 9.16 -16.53
CA PHE A 229 -13.00 9.57 -15.79
C PHE A 229 -11.77 9.79 -16.67
N VAL A 230 -11.77 9.19 -17.86
CA VAL A 230 -10.73 9.29 -18.89
C VAL A 230 -11.45 9.58 -20.21
N PRO A 231 -12.01 10.79 -20.38
CA PRO A 231 -12.60 11.18 -21.66
C PRO A 231 -11.54 11.04 -22.76
N ASP A 232 -11.96 10.60 -23.94
CA ASP A 232 -11.10 10.63 -25.14
C ASP A 232 -10.59 12.07 -25.31
N GLU A 233 -9.29 12.23 -25.55
CA GLU A 233 -8.74 13.52 -25.93
C GLU A 233 -9.51 13.98 -27.17
N LEU A 234 -10.33 15.00 -27.02
CA LEU A 234 -11.04 15.59 -28.14
C LEU A 234 -9.97 16.19 -29.06
N ASP A 235 -9.70 15.52 -30.18
CA ASP A 235 -8.88 16.05 -31.26
C ASP A 235 -9.43 17.44 -31.64
N GLY A 236 -8.81 18.50 -31.11
CA GLY A 236 -9.16 19.88 -31.44
C GLY A 236 -9.76 20.73 -30.31
N GLU A 237 -9.84 20.29 -29.05
CA GLU A 237 -9.95 21.26 -27.97
C GLU A 237 -8.60 21.95 -27.79
N THR A 238 -8.47 23.14 -28.39
CA THR A 238 -7.43 24.07 -27.96
C THR A 238 -7.61 24.26 -26.46
N SER A 239 -6.58 23.93 -25.67
CA SER A 239 -6.55 24.37 -24.29
C SER A 239 -6.48 25.88 -24.34
N ASP A 240 -7.64 26.53 -24.38
CA ASP A 240 -7.72 27.97 -24.29
C ASP A 240 -7.15 28.31 -22.91
N TYR A 241 -5.92 28.81 -22.93
CA TYR A 241 -5.28 29.32 -21.74
C TYR A 241 -6.13 30.50 -21.29
N HIS A 242 -7.05 30.23 -20.36
CA HIS A 242 -7.64 31.25 -19.54
C HIS A 242 -6.50 31.82 -18.71
N GLY A 243 -5.88 32.86 -19.26
CA GLY A 243 -4.84 33.64 -18.60
C GLY A 243 -5.27 34.10 -17.22
N PRO A 244 -4.31 34.64 -16.44
CA PRO A 244 -4.43 34.78 -15.00
C PRO A 244 -5.80 35.32 -14.61
N LEU A 245 -6.43 34.66 -13.64
CA LEU A 245 -7.73 35.05 -13.09
C LEU A 245 -7.76 36.57 -12.90
N ASP A 246 -8.87 37.21 -13.30
CA ASP A 246 -9.06 38.65 -13.09
C ASP A 246 -8.65 38.98 -11.65
N ASP A 247 -7.82 40.02 -11.51
CA ASP A 247 -7.36 40.49 -10.20
C ASP A 247 -8.61 40.79 -9.37
N ARG A 248 -8.88 39.93 -8.38
CA ARG A 248 -10.03 40.09 -7.49
C ARG A 248 -9.92 41.36 -6.64
N GLY A 249 -8.78 42.08 -6.70
CA GLY A 249 -8.52 43.34 -5.99
C GLY A 249 -8.31 43.15 -4.50
N GLU A 250 -8.98 42.15 -3.90
CA GLU A 250 -8.91 41.82 -2.49
C GLU A 250 -8.32 40.42 -2.26
N PRO A 251 -7.36 40.29 -1.33
CA PRO A 251 -6.83 38.98 -0.94
C PRO A 251 -7.93 38.16 -0.22
N PRO A 252 -7.87 36.82 -0.30
CA PRO A 252 -8.88 35.97 0.34
C PRO A 252 -8.89 36.16 1.85
N SER A 253 -10.09 36.27 2.41
CA SER A 253 -10.30 36.39 3.85
C SER A 253 -10.06 35.07 4.57
N VAL A 254 -9.76 35.14 5.88
CA VAL A 254 -9.59 33.95 6.73
C VAL A 254 -10.83 33.07 6.70
N SER A 255 -12.02 33.67 6.60
CA SER A 255 -13.30 32.94 6.51
C SER A 255 -13.44 32.16 5.20
N GLU A 256 -13.00 32.72 4.07
CA GLU A 256 -13.04 32.04 2.77
C GLU A 256 -12.04 30.88 2.69
N VAL A 257 -10.83 31.08 3.20
CA VAL A 257 -9.83 30.01 3.28
C VAL A 257 -10.32 28.92 4.23
N LYS A 258 -10.88 29.29 5.39
CA LYS A 258 -11.51 28.34 6.33
C LYS A 258 -12.61 27.52 5.65
N ALA A 259 -13.52 28.17 4.92
CA ALA A 259 -14.58 27.48 4.21
C ALA A 259 -14.01 26.44 3.23
N SER A 260 -12.90 26.79 2.55
CA SER A 260 -12.19 25.90 1.62
C SER A 260 -11.58 24.68 2.31
N VAL A 261 -10.90 24.87 3.45
CA VAL A 261 -10.39 23.77 4.29
C VAL A 261 -11.54 22.88 4.80
N TRP A 262 -12.72 23.47 5.08
CA TRP A 262 -13.88 22.73 5.57
C TRP A 262 -14.65 21.95 4.48
N ARG A 263 -14.40 22.22 3.18
CA ARG A 263 -14.92 21.38 2.08
C ARG A 263 -14.21 20.01 2.02
N VAL A 264 -12.94 19.93 2.44
CA VAL A 264 -12.16 18.68 2.40
C VAL A 264 -12.50 17.76 3.57
N LYS A 265 -13.05 16.56 3.32
CA LYS A 265 -13.41 15.62 4.41
C LYS A 265 -12.21 15.36 5.34
N PRO A 266 -12.37 15.43 6.68
CA PRO A 266 -11.25 15.35 7.64
C PRO A 266 -10.38 14.10 7.51
N ASN A 267 -10.99 12.97 7.13
CA ASN A 267 -10.34 11.66 7.05
C ASN A 267 -9.97 11.26 5.61
N LYS A 268 -9.93 12.22 4.66
CA LYS A 268 -9.33 11.96 3.34
C LYS A 268 -7.86 11.57 3.49
N ALA A 269 -7.35 10.84 2.50
CA ALA A 269 -5.93 10.51 2.44
C ALA A 269 -5.08 11.79 2.47
N PRO A 270 -4.00 11.84 3.26
CA PRO A 270 -3.09 12.98 3.27
C PRO A 270 -2.33 13.10 1.94
N GLY A 271 -1.82 14.30 1.67
CA GLY A 271 -0.92 14.54 0.55
C GLY A 271 0.49 14.02 0.80
N LEU A 272 1.44 14.50 -0.02
CA LEU A 272 2.87 14.17 0.11
C LEU A 272 3.48 14.65 1.44
N ASP A 273 2.88 15.67 2.04
CA ASP A 273 3.24 16.19 3.36
C ASP A 273 2.87 15.24 4.53
N GLY A 274 2.02 14.24 4.29
CA GLY A 274 1.52 13.32 5.30
C GLY A 274 0.50 13.92 6.28
N LEU A 275 0.09 15.18 6.11
CA LEU A 275 -0.86 15.87 7.00
C LEU A 275 -2.29 15.65 6.52
N ALA A 276 -3.12 15.05 7.37
CA ALA A 276 -4.54 14.89 7.06
C ALA A 276 -5.30 16.21 7.28
N ALA A 277 -6.38 16.45 6.52
CA ALA A 277 -7.24 17.63 6.67
C ALA A 277 -7.75 17.82 8.12
N LYS A 278 -7.94 16.74 8.88
CA LYS A 278 -8.28 16.80 10.31
C LYS A 278 -7.23 17.53 11.15
N ILE A 279 -5.94 17.38 10.84
CA ILE A 279 -4.83 18.04 11.53
C ILE A 279 -4.90 19.55 11.26
N ILE A 280 -5.04 19.95 10.00
CA ILE A 280 -5.17 21.36 9.60
C ILE A 280 -6.39 22.00 10.30
N ARG A 281 -7.55 21.33 10.29
CA ARG A 281 -8.76 21.83 10.96
C ARG A 281 -8.58 22.02 12.47
N LYS A 282 -7.80 21.15 13.12
CA LYS A 282 -7.50 21.25 14.56
C LYS A 282 -6.47 22.33 14.87
N ALA A 283 -5.53 22.57 13.97
CA ALA A 283 -4.56 23.66 14.06
C ALA A 283 -5.17 25.04 13.73
N TRP A 284 -6.25 25.08 12.94
CA TRP A 284 -6.85 26.29 12.39
C TRP A 284 -7.09 27.44 13.38
N PRO A 285 -7.56 27.22 14.63
CA PRO A 285 -7.73 28.31 15.59
C PRO A 285 -6.44 29.10 15.88
N VAL A 286 -5.28 28.47 15.71
CA VAL A 286 -3.97 29.08 15.93
C VAL A 286 -3.36 29.56 14.62
N ILE A 287 -3.34 28.70 13.60
CA ILE A 287 -2.60 29.00 12.36
C ILE A 287 -3.43 29.70 11.28
N GLY A 288 -4.76 29.79 11.43
CA GLY A 288 -5.66 30.28 10.38
C GLY A 288 -5.29 31.66 9.83
N PRO A 289 -4.98 32.67 10.67
CA PRO A 289 -4.51 33.97 10.20
C PRO A 289 -3.20 33.86 9.42
N THR A 290 -2.19 33.17 9.97
CA THR A 290 -0.86 33.04 9.34
C THR A 290 -0.94 32.28 8.02
N GLN A 291 -1.67 31.16 7.99
CA GLN A 291 -1.92 30.38 6.77
C GLN A 291 -2.62 31.20 5.69
N THR A 292 -3.46 32.18 6.07
CA THR A 292 -4.23 32.97 5.10
C THR A 292 -3.37 34.05 4.41
N LYS A 293 -2.37 34.60 5.12
CA LYS A 293 -1.54 35.72 4.63
C LYS A 293 -0.92 35.52 3.23
N PRO A 294 -0.26 34.39 2.91
CA PRO A 294 0.49 34.27 1.66
C PRO A 294 -0.41 34.16 0.42
N TYR A 295 -1.64 33.63 0.54
CA TYR A 295 -2.57 33.43 -0.59
C TYR A 295 -2.83 34.71 -1.40
N GLY A 296 -2.91 35.87 -0.74
CA GLY A 296 -3.10 37.15 -1.44
C GLY A 296 -1.92 37.52 -2.34
N THR A 297 -0.70 37.17 -1.94
CA THR A 297 0.50 37.42 -2.74
C THR A 297 0.69 36.36 -3.82
N GLU A 298 0.36 35.10 -3.52
CA GLU A 298 0.40 33.99 -4.47
C GLU A 298 -0.55 34.17 -5.64
N LEU A 299 -1.81 34.53 -5.35
CA LEU A 299 -2.81 34.76 -6.38
C LEU A 299 -2.39 35.94 -7.28
N ARG A 300 -1.91 37.05 -6.69
CA ARG A 300 -1.41 38.21 -7.45
C ARG A 300 -0.19 37.90 -8.30
N LYS A 301 0.74 37.07 -7.80
CA LYS A 301 1.97 36.70 -8.52
C LYS A 301 1.79 35.47 -9.42
N SER A 302 0.62 34.81 -9.37
CA SER A 302 0.40 33.49 -9.97
C SER A 302 1.50 32.48 -9.61
N TYR A 303 2.00 32.56 -8.37
CA TYR A 303 3.09 31.73 -7.87
C TYR A 303 2.62 30.96 -6.64
N PHE A 304 2.79 29.64 -6.67
CA PHE A 304 2.43 28.74 -5.58
C PHE A 304 3.68 28.03 -5.05
N PRO A 305 3.84 27.92 -3.72
CA PRO A 305 4.98 27.22 -3.11
C PRO A 305 5.10 25.77 -3.54
N ILE A 306 6.33 25.30 -3.71
CA ILE A 306 6.61 23.90 -4.07
C ILE A 306 6.25 22.93 -2.92
N SER A 307 6.25 23.41 -1.67
CA SER A 307 6.07 22.58 -0.48
C SER A 307 4.62 22.29 -0.09
N TRP A 308 3.66 22.88 -0.81
CA TRP A 308 2.23 22.66 -0.61
C TRP A 308 1.72 21.33 -1.15
#